data_AF-A0A5C6Z993-F1
#
_entry.id   AF-A0A5C6Z993-F1
#
_cell.length_a   1.000
_cell.length_b   1.000
_cell.length_c   1.000
_cell.angle_alpha   90.00
_cell.angle_beta   90.00
_cell.angle_gamma   90.00
#
_symmetry.space_group_name_H-M   'P 1'
#
loop_
_entity.id
_entity.type
_entity.pdbx_description
1 polymer ?
#
loop_
_entity_poly.entity_id
_entity_poly.type
_entity_poly.pdbx_seq_one_letter_code
_entity_poly.pdbx_strand_id
1 'polypeptide(L)'
;MSTTTDHVQVLYTAHTRTTGGREGRGQSDDGRLDVQLGTPGSSRPGTNPEQLFGVGWSACFIGAMGLAAQAMGVRLPAETDVEAIVDLNRGADGYFLSGRLRIH
;
A
#
# COMPACT_ATOMS: atom_id res chain seq x y z
N MET A 1 -13.83 29.77 23.50
CA MET A 1 -13.47 29.10 22.23
C MET A 1 -12.41 28.07 22.56
N SER A 2 -12.81 26.81 22.78
CA SER A 2 -11.88 25.72 23.09
C SER A 2 -11.53 25.04 21.78
N THR A 3 -10.28 25.17 21.34
CA THR A 3 -9.75 24.39 20.23
C THR A 3 -9.53 22.97 20.75
N THR A 4 -10.44 22.06 20.42
CA THR A 4 -10.21 20.62 20.56
C THR A 4 -9.00 20.28 19.69
N THR A 5 -7.82 20.19 20.30
CA THR A 5 -6.70 19.49 19.69
C THR A 5 -7.19 18.07 19.45
N ASP A 6 -7.36 17.73 18.18
CA ASP A 6 -7.79 16.41 17.72
C ASP A 6 -6.90 15.36 18.40
N HIS A 7 -7.48 14.52 19.25
CA HIS A 7 -6.74 13.51 20.00
C HIS A 7 -6.35 12.39 19.03
N VAL A 8 -5.19 12.53 18.37
CA VAL A 8 -4.63 11.49 17.51
C VAL A 8 -4.15 10.33 18.39
N GLN A 9 -4.84 9.19 18.32
CA GLN A 9 -4.41 7.94 18.95
C GLN A 9 -3.67 7.08 17.92
N VAL A 10 -2.41 6.73 18.22
CA VAL A 10 -1.67 5.75 17.43
C VAL A 10 -2.19 4.35 17.76
N LEU A 11 -2.85 3.70 16.80
CA LEU A 11 -3.38 2.34 16.97
C LEU A 11 -2.34 1.25 16.67
N TYR A 12 -1.43 1.50 15.72
CA TYR A 12 -0.39 0.57 15.31
C TYR A 12 0.76 1.31 14.61
N THR A 13 1.99 0.84 14.81
CA THR A 13 3.21 1.32 14.14
C THR A 13 3.95 0.14 13.52
N ALA A 14 4.17 0.18 12.21
CA ALA A 14 5.03 -0.77 11.51
C ALA A 14 6.47 -0.23 11.45
N HIS A 15 7.46 -1.05 11.79
CA HIS A 15 8.88 -0.73 11.60
C HIS A 15 9.42 -1.52 10.41
N THR A 16 9.96 -0.82 9.42
CA THR A 16 10.58 -1.45 8.25
C THR A 16 11.95 -0.84 7.96
N ARG A 17 12.83 -1.64 7.33
CA ARG A 17 14.15 -1.23 6.90
C ARG A 17 14.41 -1.71 5.48
N THR A 18 14.93 -0.82 4.65
CA THR A 18 15.40 -1.14 3.29
C THR A 18 16.90 -0.90 3.19
N THR A 19 17.63 -1.84 2.59
CA THR A 19 19.07 -1.70 2.29
C THR A 19 19.31 -2.00 0.81
N GLY A 20 20.34 -1.42 0.20
CA GLY A 20 20.69 -1.69 -1.21
C GLY A 20 19.84 -0.97 -2.28
N GLY A 21 18.88 -0.15 -1.89
CA GLY A 21 18.08 0.66 -2.82
C GLY A 21 17.15 -0.17 -3.71
N ARG A 22 17.03 0.18 -5.00
CA ARG A 22 16.10 -0.48 -5.95
C ARG A 22 16.42 -1.94 -6.27
N GLU A 23 17.63 -2.38 -5.97
CA GLU A 23 18.11 -3.75 -6.16
C GLU A 23 18.34 -4.46 -4.81
N GLY A 24 17.71 -3.91 -3.77
CA GLY A 24 17.98 -4.20 -2.38
C GLY A 24 17.04 -5.23 -1.75
N ARG A 25 16.84 -5.08 -0.45
CA ARG A 25 15.90 -5.88 0.33
C ARG A 25 15.15 -4.97 1.31
N GLY A 26 13.83 -5.15 1.39
CA GLY A 26 12.97 -4.51 2.39
C GLY A 26 12.48 -5.54 3.40
N GLN A 27 12.56 -5.22 4.69
CA GLN A 27 12.14 -6.11 5.79
C GLN A 27 11.40 -5.35 6.88
N SER A 28 10.39 -5.98 7.49
CA SER A 28 9.82 -5.55 8.77
C SER A 28 10.62 -6.11 9.95
N ASP A 29 10.56 -5.43 11.09
CA ASP A 29 11.23 -5.85 12.33
C ASP A 29 10.69 -7.18 12.88
N ASP A 30 9.41 -7.46 12.65
CA ASP A 30 8.73 -8.70 13.02
C ASP A 30 8.87 -9.83 11.97
N GLY A 31 9.55 -9.57 10.85
CA GLY A 31 9.80 -10.55 9.78
C GLY A 31 8.57 -10.94 8.95
N ARG A 32 7.40 -10.32 9.14
CA ARG A 32 6.19 -10.61 8.35
C ARG A 32 6.29 -10.10 6.92
N LEU A 33 7.05 -9.02 6.68
CA LEU A 33 7.41 -8.56 5.35
C LEU A 33 8.91 -8.77 5.16
N ASP A 34 9.26 -9.54 4.14
CA ASP A 34 10.65 -9.76 3.77
C ASP A 34 10.74 -10.00 2.26
N VAL A 35 11.18 -8.97 1.53
CA VAL A 35 11.12 -8.96 0.06
C VAL A 35 12.43 -8.51 -0.55
N GLN A 36 12.84 -9.21 -1.61
CA GLN A 36 13.87 -8.72 -2.52
C GLN A 36 13.26 -7.66 -3.44
N LEU A 37 13.98 -6.56 -3.62
CA LEU A 37 13.59 -5.46 -4.52
C LEU A 37 14.35 -5.59 -5.84
N GLY A 38 13.66 -5.28 -6.94
CA GLY A 38 14.23 -5.25 -8.27
C GLY A 38 13.64 -4.13 -9.11
N THR A 39 14.43 -3.60 -10.04
CA THR A 39 13.94 -2.58 -10.98
C THR A 39 12.94 -3.19 -11.97
N PRO A 40 11.75 -2.56 -12.17
CA PRO A 40 10.78 -3.00 -13.17
C PRO A 40 11.42 -3.19 -14.57
N GLY A 41 11.11 -4.31 -15.22
CA GLY A 41 11.66 -4.63 -16.55
C GLY A 41 13.09 -5.19 -16.55
N SER A 42 13.73 -5.30 -15.38
CA SER A 42 14.99 -6.05 -15.26
C SER A 42 14.74 -7.56 -15.25
N SER A 43 15.76 -8.35 -15.57
CA SER A 43 15.71 -9.82 -15.47
C SER A 43 15.97 -10.34 -14.05
N ARG A 44 16.18 -9.44 -13.08
CA ARG A 44 16.49 -9.82 -11.70
C ARG A 44 15.20 -10.10 -10.93
N PRO A 45 15.18 -11.13 -10.07
CA PRO A 45 14.02 -11.41 -9.24
C PRO A 45 13.82 -10.29 -8.22
N GLY A 46 12.57 -10.00 -7.89
CA GLY A 46 12.21 -9.01 -6.88
C GLY A 46 10.93 -8.27 -7.21
N THR A 47 10.25 -7.80 -6.18
CA THR A 47 9.15 -6.85 -6.33
C THR A 47 9.70 -5.43 -6.45
N ASN A 48 8.85 -4.43 -6.58
CA ASN A 48 9.23 -3.02 -6.67
C ASN A 48 8.31 -2.16 -5.78
N PRO A 49 8.71 -0.91 -5.48
CA PRO A 49 7.92 -0.02 -4.65
C PRO A 49 6.48 0.18 -5.15
N GLU A 50 6.27 0.24 -6.47
CA GLU A 50 4.96 0.46 -7.07
C GLU A 50 4.01 -0.74 -6.85
N GLN A 51 4.50 -1.97 -6.98
CA GLN A 51 3.75 -3.19 -6.64
C GLN A 51 3.43 -3.28 -5.15
N LEU A 52 4.41 -3.01 -4.28
CA LEU A 52 4.21 -3.02 -2.83
C LEU A 52 3.17 -1.98 -2.40
N PHE A 53 3.20 -0.79 -3.00
CA PHE A 53 2.20 0.24 -2.77
C PHE A 53 0.82 -0.21 -3.25
N GLY A 54 0.72 -0.82 -4.44
CA GLY A 54 -0.53 -1.36 -4.96
C GLY A 54 -1.17 -2.39 -4.02
N VAL A 55 -0.39 -3.38 -3.56
CA VAL A 55 -0.86 -4.41 -2.60
C VAL A 55 -1.31 -3.79 -1.28
N GLY A 56 -0.55 -2.84 -0.74
CA GLY A 56 -0.92 -2.15 0.50
C GLY A 56 -2.20 -1.32 0.35
N TRP A 57 -2.34 -0.60 -0.77
CA TRP A 57 -3.50 0.25 -1.02
C TRP A 57 -4.76 -0.59 -1.26
N SER A 58 -4.70 -1.64 -2.07
CA SER A 58 -5.86 -2.51 -2.31
C SER A 58 -6.33 -3.20 -1.03
N ALA A 59 -5.42 -3.77 -0.23
CA ALA A 59 -5.76 -4.40 1.04
C ALA A 59 -6.41 -3.41 2.02
N CYS A 60 -5.88 -2.19 2.12
CA CYS A 60 -6.45 -1.13 2.94
C CYS A 60 -7.86 -0.74 2.46
N PHE A 61 -8.05 -0.61 1.15
CA PHE A 61 -9.34 -0.24 0.57
C PHE A 61 -10.40 -1.33 0.80
N ILE A 62 -10.05 -2.62 0.67
CA ILE A 62 -10.94 -3.74 1.01
C ILE A 62 -11.37 -3.66 2.48
N GLY A 63 -10.43 -3.40 3.40
CA GLY A 63 -10.74 -3.20 4.82
C GLY A 63 -11.73 -2.05 5.06
N ALA A 64 -11.54 -0.92 4.39
CA ALA A 64 -12.45 0.22 4.46
C ALA A 64 -13.85 -0.09 3.92
N MET A 65 -13.94 -0.83 2.80
CA MET A 65 -15.23 -1.29 2.27
C MET A 65 -15.95 -2.22 3.25
N GLY A 66 -15.22 -3.09 3.95
CA GLY A 66 -15.78 -3.96 4.99
C GLY A 66 -16.40 -3.16 6.14
N LEU A 67 -15.71 -2.13 6.63
CA LEU A 67 -16.22 -1.22 7.67
C LEU A 67 -17.47 -0.47 7.19
N ALA A 68 -17.46 0.04 5.96
CA ALA A 68 -18.61 0.73 5.37
C ALA A 68 -19.83 -0.21 5.21
N ALA A 69 -19.61 -1.43 4.71
CA ALA A 69 -20.66 -2.44 4.56
C ALA A 69 -21.30 -2.77 5.92
N GLN A 70 -20.47 -2.96 6.96
CA GLN A 70 -20.94 -3.19 8.33
C GLN A 70 -21.80 -2.04 8.84
N ALA A 71 -21.37 -0.79 8.65
CA ALA A 71 -22.13 0.40 9.05
C ALA A 71 -23.48 0.52 8.31
N MET A 72 -23.54 0.06 7.05
CA MET A 72 -24.76 0.02 6.24
C MET A 72 -25.65 -1.20 6.52
N GLY A 73 -25.21 -2.15 7.35
CA GLY A 73 -25.93 -3.39 7.62
C GLY A 73 -25.98 -4.34 6.41
N VAL A 74 -25.07 -4.19 5.45
CA VAL A 74 -24.93 -5.07 4.28
C VAL A 74 -23.67 -5.93 4.41
N ARG A 75 -23.60 -7.02 3.64
CA ARG A 75 -22.39 -7.84 3.57
C ARG A 75 -21.56 -7.44 2.36
N LEU A 76 -20.26 -7.20 2.58
CA LEU A 76 -19.30 -7.18 1.49
C LEU A 76 -19.16 -8.63 0.95
N PRO A 77 -19.31 -8.88 -0.35
CA PRO A 77 -19.12 -10.22 -0.91
C PRO A 77 -17.72 -10.77 -0.59
N ALA A 78 -17.62 -12.06 -0.28
CA ALA A 78 -16.35 -12.68 0.10
C ALA A 78 -15.33 -12.68 -1.04
N GLU A 79 -15.81 -12.72 -2.28
CA GLU A 79 -14.99 -12.72 -3.50
C GLU A 79 -14.61 -11.31 -3.97
N THR A 80 -14.97 -10.26 -3.20
CA THR A 80 -14.62 -8.89 -3.56
C THR A 80 -13.11 -8.75 -3.64
N ASP A 81 -12.61 -8.35 -4.80
CA ASP A 81 -11.20 -8.01 -5.00
C ASP A 81 -11.03 -6.57 -5.48
N VAL A 82 -9.84 -6.03 -5.24
CA VAL A 82 -9.46 -4.68 -5.64
C VAL A 82 -8.15 -4.74 -6.42
N GLU A 83 -8.23 -4.47 -7.72
CA GLU A 83 -7.07 -4.28 -8.58
C GLU A 83 -6.53 -2.85 -8.41
N ALA A 84 -5.37 -2.71 -7.77
CA ALA A 84 -4.64 -1.46 -7.70
C ALA A 84 -3.63 -1.34 -8.85
N ILE A 85 -3.81 -0.33 -9.71
CA ILE A 85 -2.94 -0.06 -10.85
C ILE A 85 -2.15 1.19 -10.52
N VAL A 86 -0.84 1.02 -10.33
CA VAL A 86 0.07 2.09 -9.90
C VAL A 86 1.09 2.35 -11.01
N ASP A 87 1.07 3.56 -11.56
CA ASP A 87 2.04 3.99 -12.56
C ASP A 87 3.14 4.83 -11.91
N LEU A 88 4.39 4.56 -12.29
CA LEU A 88 5.51 5.48 -12.05
C LEU A 88 5.68 6.38 -13.27
N ASN A 89 5.43 7.67 -13.09
CA ASN A 89 5.53 8.67 -14.13
C ASN A 89 6.79 9.52 -13.96
N ARG A 90 7.30 10.05 -15.08
CA ARG A 90 8.35 11.05 -15.11
C ARG A 90 7.81 12.34 -15.71
N GLY A 91 7.80 13.41 -14.92
CA GLY A 91 7.50 14.77 -15.35
C GLY A 91 8.76 15.62 -15.50
N ALA A 92 8.57 16.92 -15.76
CA ALA A 92 9.66 17.89 -15.87
C ALA A 92 10.45 18.03 -14.56
N ASP A 93 9.76 18.01 -13.42
CA ASP A 93 10.34 18.28 -12.10
C ASP A 93 10.67 17.03 -11.28
N GLY A 94 10.54 15.84 -11.88
CA GLY A 94 10.89 14.57 -11.22
C GLY A 94 9.90 13.45 -11.47
N TYR A 95 9.86 12.50 -10.53
CA TYR A 95 9.00 11.32 -10.59
C TYR A 95 7.76 11.50 -9.71
N PHE A 96 6.62 10.96 -10.15
CA PHE A 96 5.38 10.94 -9.38
C PHE A 96 4.57 9.67 -9.66
N LEU A 97 3.71 9.29 -8.72
CA LEU A 97 2.82 8.14 -8.90
C LEU A 97 1.44 8.59 -9.39
N SER A 98 0.81 7.81 -10.27
CA SER A 98 -0.64 7.85 -10.51
C SER A 98 -1.25 6.50 -10.17
N GLY A 99 -2.47 6.50 -9.67
CA GLY A 99 -3.14 5.31 -9.19
C GLY A 99 -4.57 5.20 -9.68
N ARG A 100 -5.02 3.98 -9.95
CA ARG A 100 -6.42 3.63 -10.22
C ARG A 100 -6.76 2.39 -9.41
N LEU A 101 -7.96 2.36 -8.81
CA LEU A 101 -8.52 1.16 -8.20
C LEU A 101 -9.68 0.68 -9.06
N ARG A 102 -9.69 -0.60 -9.41
CA ARG A 102 -10.86 -1.28 -9.95
C ARG A 102 -11.35 -2.29 -8.91
N ILE A 103 -12.66 -2.34 -8.72
CA ILE A 103 -13.31 -3.18 -7.72
C ILE A 103 -14.16 -4.18 -8.50
N HIS A 104 -14.02 -5.46 -8.18
CA HIS A 104 -14.68 -6.57 -8.85
C HIS A 104 -15.61 -7.33 -7.88
#